data_AF-A0AAD1XW29-F1
#
_entry.id   AF-A0AAD1XW29-F1
#
_cell.length_a   1.000
_cell.length_b   1.000
_cell.length_c   1.000
_cell.angle_alpha   90.00
_cell.angle_beta   90.00
_cell.angle_gamma   90.00
#
_symmetry.space_group_name_H-M   'P 1'
#
loop_
_entity.id
_entity.type
_entity.pdbx_description
1 polymer ?
#
loop_
_entity_poly.entity_id
_entity_poly.type
_entity_poly.pdbx_seq_one_letter_code
_entity_poly.pdbx_strand_id
1 'polypeptide(L)'
;MPVRTRSLRNNINSKKFSQIDVVNSVVTTKRTAKNSRKSLNKSKGRKRYSSPVIKVVSQRSPKPFSKFIKGYTLSEGKKYFAIKNKLILMTVKVLKDYLRTNNQPTTGDKERLVQRCADGLTLGSIPECPVCSKAVLNYSIWTGFYYCSDPTKKCRAKFTKTEIRRKKWYKARAL
;
A
#
# COMPACT_ATOMS: atom_id res chain seq x y z
N MET A 1 -23.08 27.41 53.77
CA MET A 1 -22.41 26.12 53.44
C MET A 1 -23.32 25.31 52.53
N PRO A 2 -22.84 24.27 51.83
CA PRO A 2 -21.47 23.99 51.36
C PRO A 2 -21.31 24.68 49.97
N VAL A 3 -20.53 24.28 48.95
CA VAL A 3 -19.41 23.32 48.75
C VAL A 3 -18.33 24.04 47.90
N ARG A 4 -17.13 23.47 47.74
CA ARG A 4 -16.23 23.74 46.59
C ARG A 4 -15.85 22.43 45.90
N THR A 5 -16.34 22.19 44.69
CA THR A 5 -16.01 20.98 43.90
C THR A 5 -14.59 21.09 43.30
N ARG A 6 -13.65 20.33 43.88
CA ARG A 6 -12.22 20.35 43.53
C ARG A 6 -11.96 19.57 42.24
N SER A 7 -11.76 20.27 41.11
CA SER A 7 -11.52 19.62 39.81
C SER A 7 -10.13 18.98 39.74
N LEU A 8 -10.06 17.66 39.88
CA LEU A 8 -8.85 16.87 39.68
C LEU A 8 -8.61 16.66 38.17
N ARG A 9 -7.68 17.43 37.60
CA ARG A 9 -7.19 17.19 36.23
C ARG A 9 -6.01 16.22 36.26
N ASN A 10 -6.26 14.98 35.88
CA ASN A 10 -5.26 13.91 35.90
C ASN A 10 -4.11 14.17 34.90
N ASN A 11 -2.89 14.16 35.41
CA ASN A 11 -1.65 14.31 34.63
C ASN A 11 -1.27 12.97 33.99
N ILE A 12 -1.54 12.79 32.69
CA ILE A 12 -1.17 11.57 31.95
C ILE A 12 0.19 11.79 31.25
N ASN A 13 1.24 11.40 31.98
CA ASN A 13 2.65 11.45 31.60
C ASN A 13 2.98 10.48 30.44
N SER A 14 2.78 10.92 29.19
CA SER A 14 3.01 10.12 27.98
C SER A 14 4.51 10.02 27.61
N LYS A 15 5.32 9.37 28.45
CA LYS A 15 6.74 9.07 28.17
C LYS A 15 6.91 7.77 27.36
N LYS A 16 7.78 7.85 26.36
CA LYS A 16 8.46 6.74 25.64
C LYS A 16 7.56 5.66 25.00
N PHE A 17 7.52 5.66 23.67
CA PHE A 17 7.72 4.40 22.94
C PHE A 17 8.88 4.59 21.95
N SER A 18 9.67 3.54 21.73
CA SER A 18 11.05 3.67 21.25
C SER A 18 11.17 3.88 19.74
N GLN A 19 12.28 4.52 19.34
CA GLN A 19 12.87 4.34 18.02
C GLN A 19 13.14 2.83 17.81
N ILE A 20 13.02 2.38 16.57
CA ILE A 20 13.46 1.04 16.15
C ILE A 20 14.29 1.24 14.89
N ASP A 21 15.61 1.21 15.07
CA ASP A 21 16.57 1.22 13.98
C ASP A 21 16.52 -0.12 13.25
N VAL A 22 16.16 -0.11 11.96
CA VAL A 22 16.14 -1.31 11.14
C VAL A 22 17.41 -1.34 10.28
N VAL A 23 18.41 -2.06 10.80
CA VAL A 23 19.70 -2.27 10.15
C VAL A 23 19.50 -3.03 8.83
N ASN A 24 19.97 -2.46 7.71
CA ASN A 24 19.97 -3.15 6.42
C ASN A 24 21.15 -4.14 6.35
N SER A 25 20.91 -5.39 6.74
CA SER A 25 21.90 -6.47 6.66
C SER A 25 22.23 -6.84 5.20
N VAL A 26 23.48 -6.62 4.79
CA VAL A 26 23.99 -7.02 3.48
C VAL A 26 24.19 -8.53 3.43
N VAL A 27 23.58 -9.21 2.44
CA VAL A 27 23.77 -10.66 2.21
C VAL A 27 24.56 -10.89 0.92
N THR A 28 25.86 -11.14 1.07
CA THR A 28 26.78 -11.45 -0.04
C THR A 28 26.98 -12.97 -0.19
N THR A 29 26.14 -13.62 -1.01
CA THR A 29 26.29 -15.05 -1.32
C THR A 29 27.50 -15.30 -2.24
N LYS A 30 28.66 -15.58 -1.65
CA LYS A 30 29.83 -16.13 -2.37
C LYS A 30 29.48 -17.50 -2.94
N ARG A 31 29.95 -17.82 -4.16
CA ARG A 31 30.00 -19.20 -4.69
C ARG A 31 31.39 -19.55 -5.20
N THR A 32 32.02 -20.49 -4.51
CA THR A 32 33.10 -21.37 -4.96
C THR A 32 32.57 -22.38 -6.00
N ALA A 33 33.37 -23.06 -6.83
CA ALA A 33 34.78 -22.91 -7.25
C ALA A 33 35.05 -23.86 -8.46
N LYS A 34 36.34 -24.12 -8.74
CA LYS A 34 36.95 -25.12 -9.64
C LYS A 34 37.31 -24.65 -11.06
N ASN A 35 38.26 -25.40 -11.63
CA ASN A 35 39.25 -24.97 -12.62
C ASN A 35 39.64 -26.19 -13.48
N SER A 36 39.71 -26.05 -14.80
CA SER A 36 40.15 -27.12 -15.74
C SER A 36 40.72 -26.51 -17.02
N ARG A 37 41.89 -27.00 -17.47
CA ARG A 37 42.67 -26.43 -18.59
C ARG A 37 42.43 -27.18 -19.92
N LYS A 38 42.55 -26.43 -21.03
CA LYS A 38 42.66 -26.77 -22.49
C LYS A 38 41.59 -25.99 -23.29
N SER A 39 41.85 -25.47 -24.49
CA SER A 39 43.09 -25.40 -25.29
C SER A 39 43.02 -24.24 -26.30
N LEU A 40 44.15 -23.85 -26.91
CA LEU A 40 44.18 -22.81 -27.95
C LEU A 40 43.37 -23.24 -29.19
N ASN A 41 42.61 -22.32 -29.82
CA ASN A 41 43.03 -21.69 -31.09
C ASN A 41 42.02 -20.71 -31.70
N LYS A 42 42.48 -20.01 -32.76
CA LYS A 42 41.75 -19.20 -33.75
C LYS A 42 41.00 -17.95 -33.26
N SER A 43 41.67 -16.82 -33.48
CA SER A 43 41.10 -15.49 -33.57
C SER A 43 40.01 -15.37 -34.66
N LYS A 44 38.88 -14.72 -34.33
CA LYS A 44 38.04 -13.92 -35.26
C LYS A 44 36.98 -13.13 -34.48
N GLY A 45 36.90 -11.81 -34.74
CA GLY A 45 35.79 -10.94 -34.32
C GLY A 45 35.69 -10.60 -32.82
N ARG A 46 36.24 -9.45 -32.39
CA ARG A 46 35.87 -8.80 -31.12
C ARG A 46 34.43 -8.26 -31.19
N LYS A 47 33.42 -9.13 -31.04
CA LYS A 47 32.05 -8.69 -30.73
C LYS A 47 32.08 -7.97 -29.38
N ARG A 48 31.79 -6.67 -29.39
CA ARG A 48 31.71 -5.86 -28.16
C ARG A 48 30.51 -6.34 -27.35
N TYR A 49 30.73 -7.18 -26.34
CA TYR A 49 29.72 -7.47 -25.34
C TYR A 49 29.48 -6.19 -24.55
N SER A 50 28.41 -5.48 -24.88
CA SER A 50 27.89 -4.41 -24.03
C SER A 50 27.41 -5.05 -22.72
N SER A 51 28.11 -4.75 -21.62
CA SER A 51 27.69 -5.17 -20.28
C SER A 51 26.22 -4.79 -20.08
N PRO A 52 25.36 -5.70 -19.59
CA PRO A 52 23.94 -5.40 -19.41
C PRO A 52 23.81 -4.24 -18.42
N VAL A 53 23.36 -3.08 -18.92
CA VAL A 53 23.24 -1.86 -18.12
C VAL A 53 22.17 -2.10 -17.05
N ILE A 54 22.64 -2.39 -15.83
CA ILE A 54 21.78 -2.51 -14.65
C ILE A 54 21.19 -1.13 -14.39
N LYS A 55 19.98 -0.90 -14.92
CA LYS A 55 19.20 0.31 -14.66
C LYS A 55 18.82 0.31 -13.19
N VAL A 56 19.66 0.95 -12.36
CA VAL A 56 19.38 1.18 -10.94
C VAL A 56 18.05 1.90 -10.86
N VAL A 57 17.01 1.19 -10.41
CA VAL A 57 15.68 1.76 -10.25
C VAL A 57 15.75 2.70 -9.05
N SER A 58 16.00 3.98 -9.35
CA SER A 58 16.05 5.06 -8.38
C SER A 58 14.83 4.97 -7.46
N GLN A 59 15.07 4.66 -6.19
CA GLN A 59 14.03 4.59 -5.17
C GLN A 59 13.54 6.02 -4.93
N ARG A 60 12.53 6.44 -5.68
CA ARG A 60 11.90 7.76 -5.57
C ARG A 60 11.45 7.93 -4.12
N SER A 61 12.11 8.85 -3.42
CA SER A 61 11.78 9.21 -2.05
C SER A 61 10.30 9.61 -1.95
N PRO A 62 9.59 9.18 -0.89
CA PRO A 62 8.16 9.45 -0.77
C PRO A 62 7.93 10.96 -0.67
N LYS A 63 7.31 11.54 -1.71
CA LYS A 63 7.06 12.99 -1.77
C LYS A 63 6.35 13.46 -0.50
N PRO A 64 6.81 14.53 0.17
CA PRO A 64 6.23 14.99 1.42
C PRO A 64 4.77 15.43 1.24
N PHE A 65 4.01 15.30 2.33
CA PHE A 65 2.57 15.53 2.37
C PHE A 65 2.23 17.02 2.19
N SER A 66 1.93 17.44 0.95
CA SER A 66 1.41 18.78 0.67
C SER A 66 0.04 18.72 -0.03
N LYS A 67 -0.83 19.65 0.41
CA LYS A 67 -2.21 19.92 -0.04
C LYS A 67 -3.27 18.88 0.34
N PHE A 68 -4.35 19.42 0.89
CA PHE A 68 -5.54 18.78 1.46
C PHE A 68 -6.05 17.55 0.69
N ILE A 69 -6.04 16.38 1.35
CA ILE A 69 -6.71 15.17 0.83
C ILE A 69 -8.17 15.19 1.29
N LYS A 70 -9.11 15.65 0.44
CA LYS A 70 -10.51 15.87 0.84
C LYS A 70 -11.24 14.61 1.36
N GLY A 71 -10.83 13.40 0.95
CA GLY A 71 -11.46 12.16 1.41
C GLY A 71 -11.07 11.68 2.82
N TYR A 72 -9.99 12.20 3.38
CA TYR A 72 -9.47 11.76 4.68
C TYR A 72 -9.37 12.89 5.70
N THR A 73 -9.81 12.62 6.91
CA THR A 73 -9.40 13.38 8.10
C THR A 73 -7.89 13.24 8.33
N LEU A 74 -7.30 14.17 9.09
CA LEU A 74 -5.86 14.17 9.40
C LEU A 74 -5.40 12.87 10.09
N SER A 75 -6.27 12.22 10.87
CA SER A 75 -5.99 10.97 11.58
C SER A 75 -6.09 9.74 10.65
N GLU A 76 -7.09 9.67 9.77
CA GLU A 76 -7.19 8.65 8.72
C GLU A 76 -6.01 8.73 7.76
N GLY A 77 -5.64 9.94 7.32
CA GLY A 77 -4.48 10.16 6.45
C GLY A 77 -3.19 9.63 7.05
N LYS A 78 -2.88 9.96 8.30
CA LYS A 78 -1.71 9.43 9.03
C LYS A 78 -1.70 7.90 9.09
N LYS A 79 -2.85 7.26 9.36
CA LYS A 79 -2.99 5.79 9.33
C LYS A 79 -2.72 5.22 7.93
N TYR A 80 -3.34 5.80 6.91
CA TYR A 80 -3.20 5.39 5.51
C TYR A 80 -1.73 5.39 5.05
N PHE A 81 -0.95 6.44 5.33
CA PHE A 81 0.48 6.46 4.97
C PHE A 81 1.31 5.44 5.75
N ALA A 82 1.08 5.28 7.05
CA ALA A 82 1.79 4.29 7.87
C ALA A 82 1.50 2.84 7.41
N ILE A 83 0.28 2.56 6.96
CA ILE A 83 -0.10 1.27 6.37
C ILE A 83 0.49 1.12 4.96
N LYS A 84 0.35 2.13 4.10
CA LYS A 84 0.89 2.14 2.72
C LYS A 84 2.38 1.80 2.70
N ASN A 85 3.18 2.42 3.57
CA ASN A 85 4.62 2.20 3.61
C ASN A 85 4.98 0.73 3.95
N LYS A 86 4.22 0.10 4.86
CA LYS A 86 4.39 -1.34 5.18
C LYS A 86 3.99 -2.24 4.00
N LEU A 87 2.91 -1.90 3.30
CA LEU A 87 2.40 -2.66 2.15
C LEU A 87 3.30 -2.56 0.90
N ILE A 88 4.06 -1.47 0.73
CA ILE A 88 5.03 -1.33 -0.37
C ILE A 88 6.09 -2.44 -0.31
N LEU A 89 6.45 -2.91 0.88
CA LEU A 89 7.43 -3.99 1.08
C LEU A 89 6.87 -5.39 0.72
N MET A 90 5.54 -5.56 0.72
CA MET A 90 4.91 -6.86 0.44
C MET A 90 4.98 -7.29 -1.03
N THR A 91 4.86 -8.59 -1.28
CA THR A 91 4.81 -9.16 -2.63
C THR A 91 3.44 -8.96 -3.28
N VAL A 92 3.40 -8.97 -4.61
CA VAL A 92 2.14 -8.81 -5.37
C VAL A 92 1.15 -9.95 -5.10
N LYS A 93 1.64 -11.17 -4.80
CA LYS A 93 0.81 -12.31 -4.39
C LYS A 93 0.01 -11.96 -3.12
N VAL A 94 0.71 -11.66 -2.04
CA VAL A 94 0.12 -11.32 -0.74
C VAL A 94 -0.89 -10.16 -0.87
N LEU A 95 -0.55 -9.09 -1.60
CA LEU A 95 -1.46 -7.96 -1.84
C LEU A 95 -2.75 -8.37 -2.58
N LYS A 96 -2.67 -9.29 -3.55
CA LYS A 96 -3.87 -9.83 -4.23
C LYS A 96 -4.70 -10.71 -3.29
N ASP A 97 -4.07 -11.47 -2.40
CA ASP A 97 -4.78 -12.36 -1.47
C ASP A 97 -5.50 -11.58 -0.36
N TYR A 98 -4.94 -10.45 0.11
CA TYR A 98 -5.66 -9.46 0.92
C TYR A 98 -6.90 -8.89 0.20
N LEU A 99 -6.80 -8.57 -1.09
CA LEU A 99 -7.92 -8.03 -1.88
C LEU A 99 -9.00 -9.09 -2.11
N ARG A 100 -8.62 -10.33 -2.45
CA ARG A 100 -9.53 -11.49 -2.60
C ARG A 100 -10.35 -11.73 -1.33
N THR A 101 -9.69 -11.75 -0.17
CA THR A 101 -10.34 -11.96 1.15
C THR A 101 -11.43 -10.92 1.45
N ASN A 102 -11.41 -9.77 0.77
CA ASN A 102 -12.33 -8.65 0.99
C ASN A 102 -13.25 -8.36 -0.24
N ASN A 103 -13.31 -9.28 -1.21
CA ASN A 103 -14.02 -9.16 -2.48
C ASN A 103 -13.66 -7.89 -3.29
N GLN A 104 -12.40 -7.43 -3.21
CA GLN A 104 -11.93 -6.22 -3.88
C GLN A 104 -11.19 -6.54 -5.20
N PRO A 105 -11.21 -5.63 -6.20
CA PRO A 105 -10.53 -5.86 -7.48
C PRO A 105 -9.01 -6.07 -7.36
N THR A 106 -8.53 -7.22 -7.83
CA THR A 106 -7.12 -7.65 -7.80
C THR A 106 -6.30 -7.21 -9.03
N THR A 107 -6.85 -6.33 -9.87
CA THR A 107 -6.30 -5.93 -11.17
C THR A 107 -5.53 -4.62 -11.13
N GLY A 108 -4.51 -4.48 -12.00
CA GLY A 108 -3.64 -3.32 -12.08
C GLY A 108 -2.32 -3.47 -11.31
N ASP A 109 -1.54 -2.39 -11.32
CA ASP A 109 -0.14 -2.34 -10.90
C ASP A 109 0.04 -2.49 -9.38
N LYS A 110 1.25 -2.88 -8.94
CA LYS A 110 1.56 -3.02 -7.50
C LYS A 110 1.16 -1.78 -6.70
N GLU A 111 1.38 -0.58 -7.22
CA GLU A 111 0.97 0.66 -6.56
C GLU A 111 -0.56 0.76 -6.35
N ARG A 112 -1.37 0.37 -7.35
CA ARG A 112 -2.84 0.37 -7.24
C ARG A 112 -3.33 -0.66 -6.24
N LEU A 113 -2.70 -1.85 -6.21
CA LEU A 113 -3.01 -2.90 -5.23
C LEU A 113 -2.67 -2.45 -3.80
N VAL A 114 -1.51 -1.83 -3.61
CA VAL A 114 -1.09 -1.21 -2.34
C VAL A 114 -2.07 -0.12 -1.90
N GLN A 115 -2.49 0.77 -2.80
CA GLN A 115 -3.44 1.85 -2.47
C GLN A 115 -4.80 1.30 -2.02
N ARG A 116 -5.36 0.31 -2.72
CA ARG A 116 -6.62 -0.36 -2.32
C ARG A 116 -6.49 -1.08 -0.98
N CYS A 117 -5.39 -1.79 -0.74
CA CYS A 117 -5.15 -2.44 0.54
C CYS A 117 -4.98 -1.43 1.70
N ALA A 118 -4.34 -0.28 1.45
CA ALA A 118 -4.14 0.76 2.46
C ALA A 118 -5.45 1.49 2.80
N ASP A 119 -6.26 1.84 1.81
CA ASP A 119 -7.60 2.40 1.98
C ASP A 119 -8.51 1.41 2.74
N GLY A 120 -8.52 0.14 2.31
CA GLY A 120 -9.29 -0.94 2.93
C GLY A 120 -8.94 -1.19 4.40
N LEU A 121 -7.64 -1.22 4.73
CA LEU A 121 -7.15 -1.32 6.12
C LEU A 121 -7.37 -0.04 6.95
N THR A 122 -7.65 1.11 6.32
CA THR A 122 -7.89 2.38 7.01
C THR A 122 -9.38 2.62 7.29
N LEU A 123 -10.27 2.30 6.34
CA LEU A 123 -11.70 2.63 6.39
C LEU A 123 -12.65 1.42 6.31
N GLY A 124 -12.16 0.21 6.03
CA GLY A 124 -12.99 -0.96 5.73
C GLY A 124 -13.12 -1.27 4.24
N SER A 125 -13.65 -2.45 3.91
CA SER A 125 -13.86 -2.89 2.53
C SER A 125 -14.99 -2.11 1.85
N ILE A 126 -14.78 -1.73 0.58
CA ILE A 126 -15.73 -0.95 -0.20
C ILE A 126 -16.85 -1.88 -0.72
N PRO A 127 -18.14 -1.55 -0.54
CA PRO A 127 -19.24 -2.37 -1.04
C PRO A 127 -19.44 -2.24 -2.56
N GLU A 128 -20.30 -3.11 -3.10
CA GLU A 128 -20.90 -2.94 -4.42
C GLU A 128 -21.75 -1.67 -4.51
N CYS A 129 -21.95 -1.17 -5.73
CA CYS A 129 -22.78 -0.01 -6.01
C CYS A 129 -24.28 -0.29 -5.69
N PRO A 130 -24.92 0.46 -4.77
CA PRO A 130 -26.29 0.20 -4.35
C PRO A 130 -27.35 0.44 -5.44
N VAL A 131 -26.98 1.09 -6.56
CA VAL A 131 -27.88 1.39 -7.68
C VAL A 131 -27.86 0.29 -8.76
N CYS A 132 -26.82 -0.54 -8.85
CA CYS A 132 -26.71 -1.54 -9.91
C CYS A 132 -26.22 -2.93 -9.50
N SER A 133 -25.64 -3.07 -8.30
CA SER A 133 -25.11 -4.32 -7.71
C SER A 133 -24.12 -5.12 -8.59
N LYS A 134 -23.59 -4.51 -9.66
CA LYS A 134 -22.73 -5.16 -10.68
C LYS A 134 -21.25 -4.84 -10.56
N ALA A 135 -20.89 -3.82 -9.77
CA ALA A 135 -19.52 -3.36 -9.64
C ALA A 135 -19.23 -2.83 -8.24
N VAL A 136 -18.04 -3.12 -7.72
CA VAL A 136 -17.47 -2.49 -6.53
C VAL A 136 -17.24 -1.00 -6.80
N LEU A 137 -17.58 -0.15 -5.84
CA LEU A 137 -17.33 1.29 -5.96
C LEU A 137 -15.82 1.60 -5.92
N ASN A 138 -15.40 2.63 -6.66
CA ASN A 138 -14.03 3.11 -6.66
C ASN A 138 -13.94 4.43 -5.86
N TYR A 139 -13.08 4.48 -4.83
CA TYR A 139 -12.96 5.64 -3.96
C TYR A 139 -11.88 6.62 -4.43
N SER A 140 -12.26 7.86 -4.73
CA SER A 140 -11.32 8.93 -5.09
C SER A 140 -10.86 9.68 -3.86
N ILE A 141 -9.69 9.29 -3.35
CA ILE A 141 -9.00 9.91 -2.21
C ILE A 141 -8.92 11.45 -2.32
N TRP A 142 -8.68 11.97 -3.53
CA TRP A 142 -8.54 13.41 -3.80
C TRP A 142 -9.86 14.21 -3.73
N THR A 143 -10.97 13.61 -4.15
CA THR A 143 -12.27 14.30 -4.25
C THR A 143 -13.20 13.98 -3.09
N GLY A 144 -13.01 12.83 -2.42
CA GLY A 144 -13.84 12.36 -1.31
C GLY A 144 -15.08 11.56 -1.72
N PHE A 145 -15.28 11.33 -3.02
CA PHE A 145 -16.45 10.63 -3.58
C PHE A 145 -16.14 9.19 -4.00
N TYR A 146 -17.18 8.35 -3.98
CA TYR A 146 -17.21 7.03 -4.61
C TYR A 146 -17.81 7.12 -6.01
N TYR A 147 -17.30 6.33 -6.94
CA TYR A 147 -17.76 6.26 -8.33
C TYR A 147 -18.06 4.81 -8.69
N CYS A 148 -19.19 4.56 -9.36
CA CYS A 148 -19.48 3.22 -9.90
C CYS A 148 -18.50 2.87 -11.04
N SER A 149 -17.83 1.72 -10.93
CA SER A 149 -16.88 1.21 -11.94
C SER A 149 -17.52 0.17 -12.89
N ASP A 150 -18.79 0.38 -13.25
CA ASP A 150 -19.57 -0.53 -14.10
C ASP A 150 -18.94 -0.64 -15.51
N PRO A 151 -18.50 -1.84 -15.95
CA PRO A 151 -17.87 -2.02 -17.26
C PRO A 151 -18.85 -1.74 -18.43
N THR A 152 -20.15 -1.88 -18.21
CA THR A 152 -21.17 -1.57 -19.22
C THR A 152 -21.44 -0.06 -19.37
N LYS A 153 -20.86 0.77 -18.48
CA LYS A 153 -21.01 2.24 -18.42
C LYS A 153 -22.46 2.74 -18.25
N LYS A 154 -23.42 1.84 -17.97
CA LYS A 154 -24.84 2.16 -17.76
C LYS A 154 -25.04 2.86 -16.41
N CYS A 155 -24.42 2.35 -15.34
CA CYS A 155 -24.40 3.02 -14.05
C CYS A 155 -23.25 4.03 -13.96
N ARG A 156 -23.58 5.32 -13.81
CA ARG A 156 -22.63 6.42 -13.57
C ARG A 156 -22.79 7.07 -12.18
N ALA A 157 -23.39 6.34 -11.25
CA ALA A 157 -23.71 6.83 -9.91
C ALA A 157 -22.44 7.27 -9.15
N LYS A 158 -22.59 8.34 -8.37
CA LYS A 158 -21.58 8.95 -7.50
C LYS A 158 -22.16 9.04 -6.10
N PHE A 159 -21.35 8.79 -5.07
CA PHE A 159 -21.82 8.78 -3.68
C PHE A 159 -20.84 9.50 -2.74
N THR A 160 -21.36 10.08 -1.66
CA THR A 160 -20.55 10.69 -0.59
C THR A 160 -20.03 9.65 0.41
N LYS A 161 -19.14 10.07 1.32
CA LYS A 161 -18.62 9.24 2.41
C LYS A 161 -19.66 8.88 3.48
N THR A 162 -20.75 9.64 3.57
CA THR A 162 -21.85 9.43 4.52
C THR A 162 -22.90 8.44 4.01
N GLU A 163 -23.10 8.33 2.69
CA GLU A 163 -24.03 7.36 2.08
C GLU A 163 -23.49 5.91 2.12
N ILE A 164 -22.17 5.74 1.92
CA ILE A 164 -21.57 4.42 1.70
C ILE A 164 -21.06 3.80 3.01
N ARG A 165 -21.84 2.87 3.56
CA ARG A 165 -21.45 2.00 4.68
C ARG A 165 -20.43 0.94 4.23
N ARG A 166 -19.16 1.11 4.60
CA ARG A 166 -18.10 0.12 4.35
C ARG A 166 -18.24 -1.12 5.23
N LYS A 167 -17.85 -2.28 4.70
CA LYS A 167 -17.79 -3.56 5.43
C LYS A 167 -16.50 -3.66 6.25
N LYS A 168 -16.48 -4.45 7.33
CA LYS A 168 -15.24 -4.71 8.12
C LYS A 168 -14.15 -5.29 7.20
N TRP A 169 -12.91 -4.81 7.33
CA TRP A 169 -11.78 -5.37 6.60
C TRP A 169 -11.19 -6.58 7.33
N TYR A 170 -11.00 -7.68 6.60
CA TYR A 170 -10.37 -8.90 7.08
C TYR A 170 -8.92 -8.96 6.62
N LYS A 171 -8.01 -9.34 7.52
CA LYS A 171 -6.64 -9.68 7.12
C LYS A 171 -6.67 -11.03 6.40
N ALA A 172 -5.89 -11.19 5.35
CA ALA A 172 -5.62 -12.52 4.81
C ALA A 172 -5.04 -13.40 5.93
N ARG A 173 -5.50 -14.65 6.06
CA ARG A 173 -4.79 -15.65 6.86
C ARG A 173 -3.42 -15.86 6.20
N ALA A 174 -2.37 -16.00 6.99
CA ALA A 174 -1.16 -16.62 6.49
C ALA A 174 -1.51 -18.07 6.12
N LEU A 175 -1.06 -18.47 4.93
CA LEU A 175 -1.00 -19.85 4.44
C LEU A 175 0.48 -20.24 4.46
#